data_AF-A0A524PB51-F1
#
_entry.id   AF-A0A524PB51-F1
#
_cell.length_a   1.000
_cell.length_b   1.000
_cell.length_c   1.000
_cell.angle_alpha   90.00
_cell.angle_beta   90.00
_cell.angle_gamma   90.00
#
_symmetry.space_group_name_H-M   'P 1'
#
loop_
_entity.id
_entity.type
_entity.pdbx_description
1 polymer ?
#
loop_
_entity_poly.entity_id
_entity_poly.type
_entity_poly.pdbx_seq_one_letter_code
_entity_poly.pdbx_strand_id
1 'polypeptide(L)' 'MESVGNCIRCGKSEQEVPMLKVFFRGNETAICSACLPVLIHRPEQLAGKLDGAESLEPSDHDHH' A
#
# COMPACT_ATOMS: atom_id res chain seq x y z
N MET A 1 0.06 22.11 -3.93
CA MET A 1 0.35 20.69 -3.71
C MET A 1 -0.59 20.20 -2.64
N GLU A 2 -1.40 19.19 -2.92
CA GLU A 2 -2.10 18.47 -1.85
C GLU A 2 -1.10 17.58 -1.11
N SER A 3 -1.17 17.56 0.22
CA SER A 3 -0.36 16.66 1.05
C SER A 3 -0.75 15.22 0.76
N VAL A 4 0.23 14.37 0.44
CA VAL A 4 0.01 12.93 0.34
C VAL A 4 -0.14 12.40 1.76
N GLY A 5 -1.20 11.64 2.05
CA GLY A 5 -1.42 11.08 3.38
C GLY A 5 -0.29 10.14 3.83
N ASN A 6 -0.27 9.78 5.11
CA ASN A 6 0.70 8.84 5.65
C ASN A 6 0.53 7.43 5.07
N CYS A 7 1.63 6.67 5.02
CA CYS A 7 1.60 5.29 4.56
C CYS A 7 0.65 4.45 5.40
N ILE A 8 -0.35 3.85 4.75
CA ILE A 8 -1.38 3.05 5.41
C ILE A 8 -0.81 1.87 6.22
N ARG A 9 0.38 1.37 5.85
CA ARG A 9 1.02 0.25 6.56
C ARG A 9 1.83 0.71 7.77
N CYS A 10 2.71 1.70 7.61
CA CYS A 10 3.74 2.04 8.59
C CYS A 10 3.65 3.47 9.17
N GLY A 11 2.73 4.30 8.68
CA GLY A 11 2.48 5.65 9.20
C GLY A 11 3.50 6.72 8.79
N LYS A 12 4.56 6.38 8.06
CA LYS A 12 5.54 7.36 7.57
C LYS A 12 4.93 8.35 6.58
N SER A 13 5.44 9.57 6.60
CA SER A 13 5.07 10.61 5.65
C SER A 13 6.02 10.68 4.45
N GLU A 14 5.62 11.48 3.47
CA GLU A 14 6.39 11.88 2.29
C GLU A 14 7.68 12.66 2.60
N GLN A 15 7.83 13.20 3.81
CA GLN A 15 9.10 13.78 4.27
C GLN A 15 10.14 12.72 4.64
N GLU A 16 9.71 11.50 4.97
CA GLU A 16 10.60 10.42 5.41
C GLU A 16 10.91 9.41 4.30
N VAL A 17 9.97 9.19 3.37
CA VAL A 17 10.07 8.14 2.34
C VAL A 17 9.21 8.50 1.12
N PRO A 18 9.61 8.17 -0.12
CA PRO A 18 8.77 8.39 -1.29
C PRO A 18 7.41 7.70 -1.17
N MET A 19 6.36 8.43 -1.51
CA MET A 19 4.97 7.98 -1.39
C MET A 19 4.32 7.77 -2.76
N LEU A 20 3.44 6.79 -2.84
CA LEU A 20 2.60 6.50 -4.00
C LEU A 20 1.13 6.58 -3.58
N LYS A 21 0.30 7.22 -4.42
CA LYS A 21 -1.15 7.15 -4.29
C LYS A 21 -1.66 5.85 -4.89
N VAL A 22 -2.56 5.18 -4.18
CA VAL A 22 -3.19 3.93 -4.61
C VAL A 22 -4.69 4.14 -4.64
N PHE A 23 -5.32 3.71 -5.73
CA PHE A 23 -6.77 3.74 -5.88
C PHE A 23 -7.31 2.32 -5.80
N PHE A 24 -8.26 2.09 -4.89
CA PHE A 24 -8.92 0.79 -4.74
C PHE A 24 -10.38 0.99 -4.37
N ARG A 25 -11.29 0.38 -5.14
CA ARG A 25 -12.75 0.46 -4.93
C ARG A 25 -13.28 1.90 -4.78
N GLY A 26 -12.72 2.85 -5.54
CA GLY A 26 -13.12 4.26 -5.49
C GLY A 26 -12.56 5.05 -4.32
N ASN A 27 -11.77 4.41 -3.43
CA ASN A 27 -11.03 5.09 -2.36
C ASN A 27 -9.61 5.38 -2.81
N GLU A 28 -9.08 6.51 -2.34
CA GLU A 28 -7.69 6.88 -2.50
C GLU A 28 -6.97 6.72 -1.16
N THR A 29 -5.80 6.08 -1.17
CA THR A 29 -4.91 5.98 -0.01
C THR A 29 -3.45 6.13 -0.43
N ALA A 30 -2.54 6.11 0.54
CA ALA A 30 -1.12 6.27 0.31
C ALA A 30 -0.30 5.09 0.85
N ILE A 31 0.70 4.68 0.09
CA ILE A 31 1.67 3.64 0.44
C ILE A 31 3.08 4.17 0.20
N CYS A 32 4.03 3.86 1.08
CA CYS A 32 5.42 4.22 0.83
C CYS A 32 6.14 3.19 -0.04
N SER A 33 7.13 3.65 -0.81
CA SER A 33 7.96 2.81 -1.68
C SER A 33 8.64 1.67 -0.94
N ALA A 34 8.97 1.84 0.35
CA ALA A 34 9.58 0.79 1.17
C ALA A 34 8.59 -0.30 1.60
N CYS A 35 7.31 0.02 1.75
CA CYS A 35 6.28 -0.97 2.13
C CYS A 35 5.68 -1.68 0.92
N LEU A 36 5.72 -1.07 -0.27
CA LEU A 36 5.14 -1.63 -1.48
C LEU A 36 5.66 -3.05 -1.81
N PRO A 37 6.98 -3.34 -1.83
CA PRO A 37 7.47 -4.68 -2.14
C PRO A 37 6.97 -5.76 -1.16
N VAL A 38 6.88 -5.41 0.12
CA VAL A 38 6.34 -6.32 1.14
C VAL A 38 4.86 -6.58 0.89
N LEU A 39 4.09 -5.54 0.57
CA LEU A 39 2.65 -5.63 0.37
C LEU A 39 2.25 -6.31 -0.95
N ILE A 40 3.09 -6.26 -1.98
CA ILE A 40 2.89 -7.02 -3.22
C ILE A 40 2.93 -8.54 -2.96
N HIS A 41 3.77 -8.99 -2.03
CA HIS A 41 3.88 -10.42 -1.65
C HIS A 41 3.04 -10.80 -0.43
N ARG A 42 2.58 -9.82 0.36
CA ARG A 42 1.81 -10.01 1.59
C ARG A 42 0.65 -9.01 1.71
N PRO A 43 -0.31 -9.03 0.77
CA PRO A 43 -1.42 -8.08 0.78
C PRO A 43 -2.35 -8.26 1.99
N GLU A 44 -2.35 -9.43 2.64
CA GLU A 44 -3.11 -9.71 3.86
C GLU A 44 -2.76 -8.76 5.02
N GLN A 45 -1.58 -8.13 4.99
CA GLN A 45 -1.20 -7.11 5.98
C GLN A 45 -1.99 -5.79 5.88
N LEU A 46 -2.84 -5.65 4.85
CA LEU A 46 -3.78 -4.55 4.67
C LEU A 46 -5.19 -4.88 5.19
N ALA A 47 -5.47 -6.13 5.59
CA ALA A 47 -6.76 -6.50 6.16
C ALA A 47 -7.09 -5.62 7.38
N GLY A 48 -8.31 -5.09 7.42
CA GLY A 48 -8.75 -4.13 8.44
C GLY A 48 -8.08 -2.74 8.40
N LYS A 49 -7.20 -2.46 7.43
CA LYS A 49 -6.63 -1.12 7.18
C LYS A 49 -7.15 -0.51 5.88
N LEU A 50 -7.37 -1.35 4.87
CA LEU A 50 -7.95 -0.98 3.59
C LEU A 50 -9.20 -1.81 3.33
N ASP A 51 -10.33 -1.16 3.15
CA ASP A 51 -11.61 -1.83 2.93
C ASP A 51 -11.56 -2.73 1.70
N GLY A 52 -11.80 -4.03 1.89
CA GLY A 52 -11.77 -5.02 0.83
C GLY A 52 -10.40 -5.61 0.54
N ALA A 53 -9.39 -5.31 1.36
CA ALA A 53 -8.07 -5.92 1.25
C ALA A 53 -8.05 -7.41 1.59
N GLU A 54 -9.07 -7.93 2.27
CA GLU A 54 -9.21 -9.33 2.65
C GLU A 54 -9.30 -10.28 1.43
N SER A 55 -9.62 -9.74 0.26
CA SER A 55 -9.75 -10.50 -1.01
C SER A 55 -8.58 -10.23 -1.98
N LEU A 56 -7.52 -9.58 -1.52
CA LEU A 56 -6.33 -9.34 -2.35
C LEU A 56 -5.44 -10.59 -2.35
N GLU A 57 -5.08 -11.03 -3.55
CA GLU A 57 -4.17 -12.16 -3.74
C GLU A 57 -2.70 -11.68 -3.82
N PRO A 58 -1.74 -12.42 -3.25
CA PRO A 58 -0.32 -12.14 -3.44
C PRO A 58 0.05 -12.17 -4.93
N SER A 59 0.96 -11.31 -5.35
CA SER A 59 1.52 -11.42 -6.70
C SER A 59 2.44 -12.63 -6.78
N ASP A 60 2.27 -13.43 -7.83
CA ASP A 60 3.12 -14.58 -8.13
C ASP A 60 4.58 -14.12 -8.33
N HIS A 61 5.51 -14.91 -7.80
CA HIS A 61 6.93 -14.76 -8.13
C HIS A 61 7.19 -15.48 -9.45
N ASP A 62 7.37 -14.73 -10.54
CA ASP A 62 7.91 -15.27 -11.79
C ASP A 62 9.32 -15.81 -11.51
N HIS A 63 9.44 -17.13 -11.34
CA HIS A 63 10.71 -17.84 -11.36
C HIS A 63 11.14 -18.00 -12.82
N HIS A 64 11.76 -16.98 -13.40
CA HIS A 64 12.44 -17.08 -14.69
C HIS A 64 13.96 -17.26 -14.49
#